data_AF-A0A7D5C4E0-F1
#
_entry.id   AF-A0A7D5C4E0-F1
#
_cell.length_a   1.000
_cell.length_b   1.000
_cell.length_c   1.000
_cell.angle_alpha   90.00
_cell.angle_beta   90.00
_cell.angle_gamma   90.00
#
_symmetry.space_group_name_H-M   'P 1'
#
loop_
_entity.id
_entity.type
_entity.pdbx_description
1 polymer ?
#
loop_
_entity_poly.entity_id
_entity_poly.type
_entity_poly.pdbx_seq_one_letter_code
_entity_poly.pdbx_strand_id
1 'polypeptide(L)'
;MPDGPHSKVKLNVRVSPSKKEEWKDALEEGETLTSLVQRAVDHEIRDEYVLKDAIEEVVASPQQSEVDFSEVTDQVGELQQDINSLEGKIDTLSAANSSSRETTDVVELAMDVLPRIPSYPGDIPQHVHESLGGKGEMDDQEYIRFLVKSSRESSDFSIEGSAQRISNEMGEPAHIVREALIHLETNTTENVTSAVVDGTRHWMQL
;
A
#
# COMPACT_ATOMS: atom_id res chain seq x y z
N MET A 1 25.16 -15.50 -14.10
CA MET A 1 25.85 -14.27 -13.62
C MET A 1 27.28 -14.30 -14.14
N PRO A 2 27.88 -13.14 -14.49
CA PRO A 2 29.20 -13.10 -15.12
C PRO A 2 30.30 -13.13 -14.05
N ASP A 3 31.14 -14.17 -14.07
CA ASP A 3 32.35 -14.27 -13.27
C ASP A 3 33.44 -13.34 -13.85
N GLY A 4 33.49 -12.12 -13.33
CA GLY A 4 34.62 -11.21 -13.56
C GLY A 4 35.84 -11.65 -12.73
N PRO A 5 37.08 -11.43 -13.22
CA PRO A 5 38.29 -11.80 -12.51
C PRO A 5 38.49 -10.87 -11.29
N HIS A 6 38.03 -11.30 -10.11
CA HIS A 6 38.33 -10.59 -8.87
C HIS A 6 39.84 -10.68 -8.58
N SER A 7 40.57 -9.61 -8.90
CA SER A 7 41.97 -9.45 -8.52
C SER A 7 42.07 -9.48 -6.99
N LYS A 8 42.67 -10.54 -6.44
CA LYS A 8 42.93 -10.67 -5.00
C LYS A 8 44.06 -9.70 -4.61
N VAL A 9 43.70 -8.45 -4.33
CA VAL A 9 44.63 -7.44 -3.82
C VAL A 9 44.76 -7.62 -2.30
N LYS A 10 45.98 -7.81 -1.79
CA LYS A 10 46.23 -7.88 -0.34
C LYS A 10 46.10 -6.48 0.27
N LEU A 11 45.13 -6.30 1.17
CA LEU A 11 44.94 -5.06 1.91
C LEU A 11 45.61 -5.16 3.29
N ASN A 12 46.56 -4.25 3.56
CA ASN A 12 47.17 -4.12 4.88
C ASN A 12 46.58 -2.89 5.59
N VAL A 13 45.69 -3.11 6.55
CA VAL A 13 45.04 -2.02 7.29
C VAL A 13 45.83 -1.74 8.57
N ARG A 14 46.20 -0.48 8.80
CA ARG A 14 46.82 -0.03 10.05
C ARG A 14 45.76 0.51 10.99
N VAL A 15 45.64 -0.09 12.17
CA VAL A 15 44.71 0.33 13.22
C VAL A 15 45.47 0.68 14.50
N SER A 16 44.88 1.55 15.33
CA SER A 16 45.40 1.83 16.66
C SER A 16 45.30 0.58 17.55
N PRO A 17 46.20 0.40 18.54
CA PRO A 17 46.17 -0.76 19.42
C PRO A 17 44.84 -0.93 20.15
N SER A 18 44.23 0.16 20.61
CA SER A 18 42.93 0.17 21.29
C SER A 18 41.79 -0.37 20.41
N LYS A 19 41.72 0.09 19.15
CA LYS A 19 40.72 -0.42 18.19
C LYS A 19 40.97 -1.87 17.80
N LYS A 20 42.23 -2.31 17.79
CA LYS A 20 42.56 -3.71 17.51
C LYS A 20 42.10 -4.65 18.64
N GLU A 21 42.09 -4.17 19.88
CA GLU A 21 41.53 -4.91 21.02
C GLU A 21 40.01 -4.96 20.93
N GLU A 22 39.36 -3.82 20.70
CA GLU A 22 37.90 -3.75 20.46
C GLU A 22 37.44 -4.70 19.35
N TRP A 23 38.20 -4.77 18.24
CA TRP A 23 37.90 -5.69 17.14
C TRP A 23 38.11 -7.16 17.49
N LYS A 24 39.05 -7.47 18.39
CA LYS A 24 39.24 -8.85 18.86
C LYS A 24 38.12 -9.26 19.81
N ASP A 25 37.64 -8.34 20.63
CA ASP A 25 36.56 -8.58 21.57
C ASP A 25 35.22 -8.76 20.84
N ALA A 26 35.07 -8.15 19.66
CA ALA A 26 33.92 -8.33 18.78
C ALA A 26 33.97 -9.59 17.88
N LEU A 27 35.01 -10.43 17.98
CA LEU A 27 35.09 -11.69 17.24
C LEU A 27 34.20 -12.75 17.90
N GLU A 28 33.37 -13.41 17.09
CA GLU A 28 32.63 -14.61 17.51
C GLU A 28 33.55 -15.86 17.47
N GLU A 29 33.20 -16.93 18.20
CA GLU A 29 34.05 -18.12 18.29
C GLU A 29 34.36 -18.73 16.91
N GLY A 30 35.65 -18.78 16.56
CA GLY A 30 36.13 -19.30 15.27
C GLY A 30 36.26 -18.25 14.15
N GLU A 31 35.91 -16.98 14.41
CA GLU A 31 36.05 -15.90 13.43
C GLU A 31 37.48 -15.33 13.39
N THR A 32 37.92 -14.85 12.22
CA THR A 32 39.20 -14.14 12.05
C THR A 32 38.98 -12.65 11.83
N LEU A 33 39.96 -11.81 12.17
CA LEU A 33 39.88 -10.36 11.89
C LEU A 33 39.64 -10.06 10.40
N THR A 34 40.07 -10.93 9.49
CA THR A 34 39.83 -10.76 8.06
C THR A 34 38.35 -10.97 7.70
N SER A 35 37.68 -11.96 8.29
CA SER A 35 36.25 -12.18 8.06
C SER A 35 35.41 -11.07 8.70
N LEU A 36 35.80 -10.56 9.87
CA LEU A 36 35.14 -9.42 10.50
C LEU A 36 35.21 -8.17 9.61
N VAL A 37 36.38 -7.86 9.04
CA VAL A 37 36.56 -6.71 8.15
C VAL A 37 35.80 -6.91 6.83
N GLN A 38 35.79 -8.12 6.27
CA GLN A 38 35.00 -8.42 5.07
C GLN A 38 33.51 -8.22 5.32
N ARG A 39 32.99 -8.76 6.42
CA ARG A 39 31.60 -8.56 6.85
C ARG A 39 31.28 -7.07 6.97
N ALA A 40 32.06 -6.33 7.75
CA ALA A 40 31.82 -4.89 7.94
C ALA A 40 31.82 -4.10 6.61
N VAL A 41 32.71 -4.43 5.68
CA VAL A 41 32.75 -3.80 4.35
C VAL A 41 31.55 -4.21 3.50
N ASP A 42 31.15 -5.49 3.52
CA ASP A 42 29.98 -5.96 2.77
C ASP A 42 28.69 -5.34 3.31
N HIS A 43 28.55 -5.17 4.62
CA HIS A 43 27.42 -4.49 5.25
C HIS A 43 27.38 -2.99 4.88
N GLU A 44 28.52 -2.30 4.90
CA GLU A 44 28.62 -0.89 4.49
C GLU A 44 28.27 -0.71 3.01
N ILE A 45 28.73 -1.61 2.13
CA ILE A 45 28.42 -1.54 0.69
C ILE A 45 26.94 -1.82 0.42
N ARG A 46 26.30 -2.67 1.23
CA ARG A 46 24.90 -3.08 1.07
C ARG A 46 23.90 -2.23 1.85
N ASP A 47 24.38 -1.24 2.61
CA ASP A 47 23.58 -0.38 3.49
C ASP A 47 22.70 -1.20 4.48
N GLU A 48 23.24 -2.33 4.94
CA GLU A 48 22.53 -3.31 5.75
C GLU A 48 22.99 -3.19 7.21
N TYR A 49 22.45 -2.20 7.92
CA TYR A 49 22.66 -2.03 9.35
C TYR A 49 21.47 -2.57 10.14
N VAL A 50 21.62 -3.75 10.76
CA VAL A 50 20.66 -4.23 11.75
C VAL A 50 21.04 -3.66 13.11
N LEU A 51 20.14 -2.88 13.72
CA LEU A 51 20.31 -2.34 15.07
C LEU A 51 20.52 -3.49 16.06
N LYS A 52 21.67 -3.50 16.75
CA LYS A 52 22.06 -4.57 17.69
C LYS A 52 21.07 -4.76 18.84
N ASP A 53 20.34 -3.72 19.22
CA ASP A 53 19.28 -3.81 20.25
C ASP A 53 18.17 -4.78 19.85
N ALA A 54 17.93 -5.01 18.55
CA ALA A 54 16.94 -5.98 18.07
C ALA A 54 17.43 -7.44 18.13
N ILE A 55 18.74 -7.67 18.27
CA ILE A 55 19.32 -9.04 18.25
C ILE A 55 19.53 -9.56 19.67
N GLU A 56 19.91 -8.70 20.63
CA GLU A 56 20.14 -9.13 22.02
C GLU A 56 18.84 -9.56 22.72
N GLU A 57 17.68 -9.01 22.33
CA GLU A 57 16.37 -9.42 22.84
C GLU A 57 15.91 -10.79 22.29
N VAL A 58 16.37 -11.19 21.09
CA VAL A 58 15.95 -12.43 20.43
C VAL A 58 16.79 -13.64 20.87
N VAL A 59 18.06 -13.45 21.23
CA VAL A 59 18.97 -14.57 21.53
C VAL A 59 18.92 -15.00 23.02
N ALA A 60 18.43 -14.15 23.93
CA ALA A 60 18.43 -14.43 25.37
C ALA A 60 17.19 -15.20 25.90
N SER A 61 16.14 -15.39 25.11
CA SER A 61 14.86 -15.93 25.61
C SER A 61 14.36 -17.14 24.81
N PRO A 62 14.61 -18.40 25.23
CA PRO A 62 13.93 -19.57 24.68
C PRO A 62 12.56 -19.76 25.34
N GLN A 63 11.77 -18.69 25.44
CA GLN A 63 10.38 -18.74 25.87
C GLN A 63 9.57 -17.95 24.85
N GLN A 64 8.60 -18.64 24.25
CA GLN A 64 7.58 -18.10 23.35
C GLN A 64 7.01 -16.82 23.94
N SER A 65 7.60 -15.70 23.55
CA SER A 65 7.04 -14.38 23.79
C SER A 65 6.29 -14.10 22.52
N GLU A 66 4.98 -14.29 22.58
CA GLU A 66 4.05 -13.81 21.57
C GLU A 66 4.34 -12.31 21.41
N VAL A 67 5.08 -11.96 20.36
CA VAL A 67 5.46 -10.57 20.08
C VAL A 67 4.15 -9.81 19.88
N ASP A 68 3.86 -8.91 20.80
CA ASP A 68 2.63 -8.15 20.81
C ASP A 68 2.70 -7.06 19.73
N PHE A 69 2.29 -7.41 18.51
CA PHE A 69 2.19 -6.48 17.40
C PHE A 69 0.97 -5.55 17.52
N SER A 70 0.20 -5.61 18.62
CA SER A 70 -1.01 -4.80 18.79
C SER A 70 -0.72 -3.31 18.64
N GLU A 71 0.38 -2.81 19.22
CA GLU A 71 0.74 -1.39 19.12
C GLU A 71 1.04 -0.94 17.67
N VAL A 72 1.71 -1.79 16.87
CA VAL A 72 1.97 -1.51 15.45
C VAL A 72 0.67 -1.60 14.64
N THR A 73 -0.19 -2.56 14.98
CA THR A 73 -1.48 -2.77 14.32
C THR A 73 -2.44 -1.61 14.61
N ASP A 74 -2.40 -1.08 15.83
CA ASP A 74 -3.17 0.08 16.29
C ASP A 74 -2.68 1.36 15.58
N GLN A 75 -1.36 1.57 15.49
CA GLN A 75 -0.80 2.70 14.73
C GLN A 75 -1.16 2.63 13.24
N VAL A 76 -1.17 1.44 12.64
CA VAL A 76 -1.63 1.25 11.25
C VAL A 76 -3.13 1.53 11.12
N GLY A 77 -3.93 1.13 12.11
CA GLY A 77 -5.36 1.45 12.18
C GLY A 77 -5.64 2.95 12.27
N GLU A 78 -4.89 3.66 13.12
CA GLU A 78 -4.97 5.12 13.25
C GLU A 78 -4.55 5.82 11.95
N LEU A 79 -3.46 5.39 11.30
CA LEU A 79 -3.05 5.92 10.00
C LEU A 79 -4.09 5.69 8.91
N GLN A 80 -4.74 4.51 8.88
CA GLN A 80 -5.85 4.25 7.97
C GLN A 80 -7.03 5.18 8.23
N GLN A 81 -7.36 5.44 9.49
CA GLN A 81 -8.42 6.37 9.87
C GLN A 81 -8.11 7.81 9.44
N ASP A 82 -6.87 8.25 9.60
CA ASP A 82 -6.41 9.57 9.19
C ASP A 82 -6.43 9.75 7.67
N ILE A 83 -6.02 8.73 6.91
CA ILE A 83 -6.09 8.77 5.44
C ILE A 83 -7.55 8.83 4.97
N ASN A 84 -8.44 8.05 5.58
CA ASN A 84 -9.88 8.10 5.26
C ASN A 84 -10.47 9.49 5.59
N SER A 85 -10.04 10.12 6.68
CA SER A 85 -10.43 11.49 7.04
C SER A 85 -9.90 12.52 6.03
N LEU A 86 -8.67 12.32 5.54
CA LEU A 86 -8.05 13.20 4.54
C LEU A 86 -8.79 13.14 3.21
N GLU A 87 -9.12 11.95 2.70
CA GLU A 87 -9.93 11.79 1.48
C GLU A 87 -11.30 12.44 1.66
N GLY A 88 -11.98 12.27 2.80
CA GLY A 88 -13.25 12.97 3.06
C GLY A 88 -13.13 14.50 3.06
N LYS A 89 -12.00 15.04 3.55
CA LYS A 89 -11.70 16.48 3.46
C LYS A 89 -11.41 16.92 2.02
N ILE A 90 -10.70 16.11 1.25
CA ILE A 90 -10.45 16.35 -0.18
C ILE A 90 -11.76 16.36 -0.96
N ASP A 91 -12.68 15.46 -0.64
CA ASP A 91 -14.00 15.41 -1.28
C ASP A 91 -14.83 16.65 -0.94
N THR A 92 -14.78 17.10 0.31
CA THR A 92 -15.43 18.34 0.75
C THR A 92 -14.84 19.58 0.05
N LEU A 93 -13.51 19.62 -0.12
CA LEU A 93 -12.83 20.71 -0.83
C LEU A 93 -13.09 20.68 -2.33
N SER A 94 -13.13 19.49 -2.93
CA SER A 94 -13.51 19.30 -4.35
C SER A 94 -14.93 19.79 -4.58
N ALA A 95 -15.87 19.41 -3.71
CA ALA A 95 -17.25 19.89 -3.77
C ALA A 95 -17.35 21.42 -3.58
N ALA A 96 -16.51 22.05 -2.74
CA ALA A 96 -16.49 23.50 -2.56
C ALA A 96 -15.89 24.26 -3.77
N ASN A 97 -14.86 23.71 -4.41
CA ASN A 97 -14.21 24.29 -5.59
C ASN A 97 -15.02 24.17 -6.88
N SER A 98 -16.02 23.27 -6.92
CA SER A 98 -17.01 23.17 -8.01
C SER A 98 -17.72 24.49 -8.33
N SER A 99 -17.78 25.41 -7.36
CA SER A 99 -18.39 26.74 -7.50
C SER A 99 -17.69 27.65 -8.52
N SER A 100 -16.46 27.31 -8.94
CA SER A 100 -15.70 28.10 -9.92
C SER A 100 -15.74 27.55 -11.34
N ARG A 101 -16.33 26.37 -11.55
CA ARG A 101 -16.53 25.74 -12.87
C ARG A 101 -18.00 25.72 -13.21
N GLU A 102 -18.35 25.86 -14.50
CA GLU A 102 -19.75 25.79 -14.89
C GLU A 102 -20.27 24.39 -14.53
N THR A 103 -21.31 24.33 -13.69
CA THR A 103 -21.91 23.08 -13.21
C THR A 103 -22.32 22.15 -14.36
N THR A 104 -22.53 22.71 -15.55
CA THR A 104 -22.78 21.99 -16.79
C THR A 104 -21.64 21.06 -17.20
N ASP A 105 -20.37 21.46 -17.03
CA ASP A 105 -19.21 20.63 -17.39
C ASP A 105 -19.11 19.37 -16.52
N VAL A 106 -19.41 19.50 -15.23
CA VAL A 106 -19.35 18.39 -14.26
C VAL A 106 -20.48 17.40 -14.51
N VAL A 107 -21.67 17.89 -14.87
CA VAL A 107 -22.82 17.05 -15.21
C VAL A 107 -22.57 16.27 -16.51
N GLU A 108 -22.02 16.92 -17.54
CA GLU A 108 -21.67 16.24 -18.79
C GLU A 108 -20.63 15.14 -18.54
N LEU A 109 -19.56 15.47 -17.80
CA LEU A 109 -18.53 14.50 -17.44
C LEU A 109 -19.07 13.37 -16.56
N ALA A 110 -20.01 13.65 -15.65
CA ALA A 110 -20.66 12.62 -14.82
C ALA A 110 -21.38 11.57 -15.70
N MET A 111 -22.10 12.01 -16.73
CA MET A 111 -22.76 11.09 -17.66
C MET A 111 -21.76 10.28 -18.50
N ASP A 112 -20.61 10.87 -18.83
CA ASP A 112 -19.52 10.16 -19.52
C ASP A 112 -18.79 9.17 -18.62
N VAL A 113 -18.62 9.49 -17.33
CA VAL A 113 -17.96 8.62 -16.36
C VAL A 113 -18.83 7.41 -16.00
N LEU A 114 -20.16 7.59 -15.93
CA LEU A 114 -21.12 6.57 -15.53
C LEU A 114 -20.89 5.18 -16.18
N PRO A 115 -20.81 5.02 -17.52
CA PRO A 115 -20.62 3.72 -18.15
C PRO A 115 -19.26 3.06 -17.88
N ARG A 116 -18.31 3.77 -17.25
CA ARG A 116 -16.96 3.27 -16.92
C ARG A 116 -16.85 2.83 -15.47
N ILE A 117 -17.86 3.11 -14.65
CA ILE A 117 -17.93 2.64 -13.28
C ILE A 117 -18.25 1.14 -13.32
N PRO A 118 -17.47 0.29 -12.62
CA PRO A 118 -17.79 -1.13 -12.52
C PRO A 118 -19.23 -1.33 -12.02
N SER A 119 -19.97 -2.18 -12.71
CA SER A 119 -21.37 -2.46 -12.46
C SER A 119 -21.56 -3.85 -11.87
N TYR A 120 -22.39 -3.94 -10.84
CA TYR A 120 -22.86 -5.19 -10.29
C TYR A 120 -24.23 -5.55 -10.88
N PRO A 121 -24.48 -6.82 -11.24
CA PRO A 121 -23.54 -7.95 -11.31
C PRO A 121 -22.75 -8.01 -12.64
N GLY A 122 -22.90 -7.04 -13.55
CA GLY A 122 -22.43 -7.13 -14.93
C GLY A 122 -20.92 -7.33 -15.11
N ASP A 123 -20.11 -6.62 -14.32
CA ASP A 123 -18.64 -6.65 -14.40
C ASP A 123 -17.99 -7.63 -13.42
N ILE A 124 -18.80 -8.35 -12.63
CA ILE A 124 -18.32 -9.34 -11.67
C ILE A 124 -18.49 -10.74 -12.28
N PRO A 125 -17.42 -11.51 -12.47
CA PRO A 125 -17.56 -12.85 -13.01
C PRO A 125 -18.47 -13.72 -12.15
N GLN A 126 -19.35 -14.47 -12.80
CA GLN A 126 -20.33 -15.36 -12.17
C GLN A 126 -19.71 -16.29 -11.10
N HIS A 127 -18.51 -16.81 -11.36
CA HIS A 127 -17.82 -17.71 -10.43
C HIS A 127 -17.39 -17.00 -9.13
N VAL A 128 -17.00 -15.73 -9.23
CA VAL A 128 -16.69 -14.88 -8.07
C VAL A 128 -17.99 -14.64 -7.31
N HIS A 129 -19.04 -14.21 -8.02
CA HIS A 129 -20.34 -13.97 -7.43
C HIS A 129 -20.90 -15.18 -6.65
N GLU A 130 -20.80 -16.38 -7.22
CA GLU A 130 -21.23 -17.63 -6.61
C GLU A 130 -20.32 -18.08 -5.46
N SER A 131 -19.00 -17.96 -5.61
CA SER A 131 -18.04 -18.28 -4.54
C SER A 131 -18.17 -17.36 -3.33
N LEU A 132 -18.59 -16.12 -3.55
CA LEU A 132 -18.74 -15.08 -2.55
C LEU A 132 -20.14 -15.09 -1.88
N GLY A 133 -21.07 -15.96 -2.32
CA GLY A 133 -22.43 -16.00 -1.77
C GLY A 133 -23.29 -14.79 -2.12
N GLY A 134 -22.90 -14.01 -3.13
CA GLY A 134 -23.52 -12.75 -3.51
C GLY A 134 -23.35 -11.62 -2.50
N LYS A 135 -24.25 -10.63 -2.52
CA LYS A 135 -24.24 -9.48 -1.59
C LYS A 135 -24.63 -9.88 -0.16
N GLY A 136 -25.43 -10.94 0.02
CA GLY A 136 -25.87 -11.39 1.33
C GLY A 136 -26.61 -10.30 2.12
N GLU A 137 -26.24 -10.15 3.40
CA GLU A 137 -26.71 -9.06 4.29
C GLU A 137 -25.74 -7.87 4.36
N MET A 138 -24.67 -7.86 3.55
CA MET A 138 -23.67 -6.78 3.59
C MET A 138 -24.28 -5.48 3.08
N ASP A 139 -23.90 -4.37 3.72
CA ASP A 139 -24.22 -3.06 3.17
C ASP A 139 -23.39 -2.79 1.89
N ASP A 140 -23.79 -1.76 1.14
CA ASP A 140 -23.14 -1.41 -0.13
C ASP A 140 -21.64 -1.14 0.03
N GLN A 141 -21.23 -0.51 1.13
CA GLN A 141 -19.84 -0.12 1.36
C GLN A 141 -18.98 -1.32 1.75
N GLU A 142 -19.51 -2.18 2.62
CA GLU A 142 -18.91 -3.46 2.99
C GLU A 142 -18.73 -4.36 1.77
N TYR A 143 -19.75 -4.39 0.90
CA TYR A 143 -19.69 -5.17 -0.33
C TYR A 143 -18.62 -4.65 -1.31
N ILE A 144 -18.54 -3.33 -1.53
CA ILE A 144 -17.48 -2.74 -2.37
C ILE A 144 -16.09 -3.03 -1.79
N ARG A 145 -15.91 -2.86 -0.47
CA ARG A 145 -14.64 -3.17 0.20
C ARG A 145 -14.24 -4.62 -0.02
N PHE A 146 -15.20 -5.52 0.13
CA PHE A 146 -14.98 -6.94 -0.04
C PHE A 146 -14.59 -7.32 -1.47
N LEU A 147 -15.27 -6.78 -2.47
CA LEU A 147 -14.96 -7.01 -3.89
C LEU A 147 -13.58 -6.49 -4.29
N VAL A 148 -13.23 -5.27 -3.86
CA VAL A 148 -11.92 -4.67 -4.17
C VAL A 148 -10.79 -5.44 -3.48
N LYS A 149 -11.00 -5.97 -2.27
CA LYS A 149 -10.00 -6.84 -1.62
C LYS A 149 -9.87 -8.18 -2.34
N SER A 150 -11.00 -8.80 -2.67
CA SER A 150 -11.02 -10.10 -3.36
C SER A 150 -10.40 -10.03 -4.76
N SER A 151 -10.58 -8.92 -5.48
CA SER A 151 -9.99 -8.70 -6.81
C SER A 151 -8.47 -8.54 -6.79
N ARG A 152 -7.87 -8.22 -5.63
CA ARG A 152 -6.42 -8.14 -5.47
C ARG A 152 -5.80 -9.49 -5.11
N GLU A 153 -6.55 -10.33 -4.41
CA GLU A 153 -6.12 -11.69 -4.04
C GLU A 153 -6.29 -12.68 -5.20
N SER A 154 -7.27 -12.42 -6.07
CA SER A 154 -7.60 -13.27 -7.22
C SER A 154 -6.97 -12.73 -8.49
N SER A 155 -6.21 -13.56 -9.21
CA SER A 155 -5.71 -13.22 -10.56
C SER A 155 -6.80 -13.20 -11.63
N ASP A 156 -8.00 -13.71 -11.29
CA ASP A 156 -9.03 -14.07 -12.26
C ASP A 156 -9.91 -12.88 -12.66
N PHE A 157 -9.88 -11.78 -11.89
CA PHE A 157 -10.64 -10.57 -12.18
C PHE A 157 -10.04 -9.35 -11.49
N SER A 158 -10.15 -8.19 -12.15
CA SER A 158 -9.72 -6.91 -11.60
C SER A 158 -10.88 -5.93 -11.61
N ILE A 159 -11.47 -5.71 -10.44
CA ILE A 159 -12.48 -4.68 -10.22
C ILE A 159 -11.79 -3.54 -9.50
N GLU A 160 -11.63 -2.43 -10.21
CA GLU A 160 -11.07 -1.21 -9.67
C GLU A 160 -11.91 -0.02 -10.15
N GLY A 161 -12.69 0.56 -9.23
CA GLY A 161 -13.52 1.74 -9.49
C GLY A 161 -12.87 3.05 -9.04
N SER A 162 -11.55 3.15 -9.05
CA SER A 162 -10.83 4.34 -8.57
C SER A 162 -10.94 5.49 -9.57
N ALA A 163 -10.98 6.73 -9.05
CA ALA A 163 -10.97 7.92 -9.90
C ALA A 163 -9.70 7.97 -10.78
N GLN A 164 -8.56 7.51 -10.26
CA GLN A 164 -7.29 7.43 -10.99
C GLN A 164 -7.41 6.51 -12.21
N ARG A 165 -7.99 5.33 -12.06
CA ARG A 165 -8.17 4.41 -13.19
C ARG A 165 -9.05 5.02 -14.27
N ILE A 166 -10.23 5.53 -13.88
CA ILE A 166 -11.18 6.13 -14.83
C ILE A 166 -10.56 7.36 -15.51
N SER A 167 -9.78 8.15 -14.76
CA SER A 167 -9.07 9.30 -15.30
C SER A 167 -8.04 8.93 -16.37
N ASN A 168 -7.30 7.83 -16.17
CA ASN A 168 -6.33 7.34 -17.15
C ASN A 168 -7.02 6.84 -18.42
N GLU A 169 -8.22 6.27 -18.29
CA GLU A 169 -9.00 5.79 -19.44
C GLU A 169 -9.58 6.95 -20.26
N MET A 170 -10.06 8.00 -19.60
CA MET A 170 -10.71 9.14 -20.25
C MET A 170 -9.72 10.21 -20.72
N GLY A 171 -8.50 10.23 -20.18
CA GLY A 171 -7.53 11.31 -20.41
C GLY A 171 -7.87 12.60 -19.66
N GLU A 172 -8.81 12.53 -18.71
CA GLU A 172 -9.22 13.66 -17.88
C GLU A 172 -8.41 13.70 -16.57
N PRO A 173 -8.19 14.88 -15.98
CA PRO A 173 -7.57 14.98 -14.66
C PRO A 173 -8.36 14.25 -13.56
N ALA A 174 -7.67 13.43 -12.76
CA ALA A 174 -8.29 12.60 -11.71
C ALA A 174 -9.15 13.37 -10.69
N HIS A 175 -8.79 14.61 -10.37
CA HIS A 175 -9.58 15.44 -9.45
C HIS A 175 -10.96 15.81 -10.04
N ILE A 176 -11.07 15.98 -11.36
CA ILE A 176 -12.33 16.31 -12.04
C ILE A 176 -13.19 15.05 -12.17
N VAL A 177 -12.58 13.92 -12.51
CA VAL A 177 -13.28 12.62 -12.53
C VAL A 177 -13.83 12.28 -11.14
N ARG A 178 -13.06 12.52 -10.08
CA ARG A 178 -13.52 12.38 -8.70
C ARG A 178 -14.72 13.27 -8.40
N GLU A 179 -14.70 14.53 -8.82
CA GLU A 179 -15.82 15.46 -8.64
C GLU A 179 -17.09 14.98 -9.36
N ALA A 180 -16.94 14.49 -10.59
CA ALA A 180 -18.03 13.90 -11.36
C ALA A 180 -18.61 12.63 -10.70
N LEU A 181 -17.75 11.76 -10.15
CA LEU A 181 -18.15 10.56 -9.41
C LEU A 181 -18.91 10.90 -8.12
N ILE A 182 -18.44 11.92 -7.38
CA ILE A 182 -19.16 12.42 -6.20
C ILE A 182 -20.51 12.99 -6.62
N HIS A 183 -20.57 13.73 -7.73
CA HIS A 183 -21.83 14.26 -8.25
C HIS A 183 -22.83 13.14 -8.56
N LEU A 184 -22.39 12.03 -9.19
CA LEU A 184 -23.23 10.87 -9.43
C LEU A 184 -23.75 10.27 -8.12
N GLU A 185 -22.89 10.09 -7.13
CA GLU A 185 -23.25 9.51 -5.83
C GLU A 185 -24.22 10.39 -5.02
N THR A 186 -24.05 11.72 -5.03
CA THR A 186 -24.82 12.60 -4.12
C THR A 186 -25.98 13.33 -4.77
N ASN A 187 -25.90 13.63 -6.08
CA ASN A 187 -26.81 14.57 -6.75
C ASN A 187 -27.66 13.90 -7.83
N THR A 188 -27.50 12.60 -8.06
CA THR A 188 -28.29 11.87 -9.07
C THR A 188 -29.05 10.71 -8.45
N THR A 189 -29.97 10.13 -9.22
CA THR A 189 -30.71 8.90 -8.85
C THR A 189 -30.03 7.64 -9.36
N GLU A 190 -28.82 7.76 -9.91
CA GLU A 190 -28.03 6.61 -10.34
C GLU A 190 -27.59 5.81 -9.11
N ASN A 191 -27.59 4.48 -9.20
CA ASN A 191 -27.20 3.59 -8.09
C ASN A 191 -25.67 3.54 -7.92
N VAL A 192 -25.01 4.68 -7.85
CA VAL A 192 -23.56 4.76 -7.67
C VAL A 192 -23.25 4.91 -6.19
N THR A 193 -22.58 3.90 -5.61
CA THR A 193 -22.11 3.93 -4.22
C THR A 193 -20.59 3.86 -4.19
N SER A 194 -19.98 4.45 -3.15
CA SER A 194 -18.53 4.42 -2.95
C SER A 194 -18.12 3.78 -1.63
N ALA A 195 -16.90 3.22 -1.61
CA ALA A 195 -16.23 2.84 -0.39
C ALA A 195 -14.73 3.11 -0.48
N VAL A 196 -14.12 3.41 0.67
CA VAL A 196 -12.66 3.60 0.77
C VAL A 196 -11.99 2.29 1.15
N VAL A 197 -10.96 1.92 0.39
CA VAL A 197 -10.14 0.71 0.56
C VAL A 197 -8.67 1.11 0.45
N ASP A 198 -7.90 0.85 1.50
CA ASP A 198 -6.46 1.19 1.59
C ASP A 198 -6.16 2.66 1.22
N GLY A 199 -7.01 3.56 1.70
CA GLY A 199 -6.86 5.00 1.48
C GLY A 199 -7.25 5.48 0.08
N THR A 200 -7.77 4.62 -0.79
CA THR A 200 -8.30 5.00 -2.10
C THR A 200 -9.80 4.78 -2.15
N ARG A 201 -10.53 5.79 -2.62
CA ARG A 201 -11.98 5.69 -2.83
C ARG A 201 -12.31 4.96 -4.13
N HIS A 202 -13.21 4.00 -4.07
CA HIS A 202 -13.68 3.21 -5.20
C HIS A 202 -15.19 3.37 -5.34
N TRP A 203 -15.66 3.63 -6.55
CA TRP A 203 -17.07 3.75 -6.92
C TRP A 203 -17.54 2.51 -7.67
N MET A 204 -18.80 2.11 -7.43
CA MET A 204 -19.43 0.98 -8.09
C MET A 204 -20.92 1.26 -8.31
N GLN A 205 -21.49 0.70 -9.37
CA GLN A 205 -22.93 0.68 -9.58
C GLN A 205 -23.52 -0.59 -8.96
N LEU A 206 -24.50 -0.46 -8.05
CA LEU A 206 -25.09 -1.57 -7.30
C LEU A 206 -26.60 -1.80 -7.53
#